data_AF-A0A3D2PBY0-F1
#
_entry.id   AF-A0A3D2PBY0-F1
#
_cell.length_a   1.000
_cell.length_b   1.000
_cell.length_c   1.000
_cell.angle_alpha   90.00
_cell.angle_beta   90.00
_cell.angle_gamma   90.00
#
_symmetry.space_group_name_H-M   'P 1'
#
loop_
_entity.id
_entity.type
_entity.pdbx_description
1 polymer ?
#
loop_
_entity_poly.entity_id
_entity_poly.type
_entity_poly.pdbx_seq_one_letter_code
_entity_poly.pdbx_strand_id
1 'polypeptide(L)'
;MDEIIETLEKVRATNQRYVLPDFIKPCVALMMEEGFEKGQGLRDKVAFTIATELRRIGKTSEVAEKILFRWDEKNSPRLGFGVIRNKIKSAYRREYTFGCNNELLQSYCQNIDKQFCRYYREFTQLNNLGRKTSNRDFYKYGWQQKLSLSEQAVYHSLIELEKKRGVWAGSLLFASHREIAEISGVSLNTIGKGLSGLTKYRLITYKPGEPYRWRVVASEIRRIIPIPEPNSKSINSETHKLVKSETGKG
;
A
#
# COMPACT_ATOMS: atom_id res chain seq x y z
N MET A 1 -20.27 4.34 -3.77
CA MET A 1 -19.30 3.87 -4.79
C MET A 1 -19.04 4.98 -5.79
N ASP A 2 -20.10 5.66 -6.23
CA ASP A 2 -20.08 6.76 -7.19
C ASP A 2 -19.15 7.92 -6.80
N GLU A 3 -19.16 8.36 -5.53
CA GLU A 3 -18.28 9.44 -5.04
C GLU A 3 -16.77 9.12 -5.20
N ILE A 4 -16.38 7.86 -5.01
CA ILE A 4 -14.98 7.43 -5.18
C ILE A 4 -14.60 7.47 -6.66
N ILE A 5 -15.49 7.01 -7.55
CA ILE A 5 -15.26 7.03 -9.00
C ILE A 5 -15.10 8.48 -9.47
N GLU A 6 -16.03 9.37 -9.08
CA GLU A 6 -15.96 10.79 -9.41
C GLU A 6 -14.65 11.43 -8.91
N THR A 7 -14.23 11.10 -7.69
CA THR A 7 -12.97 11.59 -7.12
C THR A 7 -11.76 11.11 -7.93
N LEU A 8 -11.74 9.85 -8.36
CA LEU A 8 -10.66 9.29 -9.17
C LEU A 8 -10.63 9.88 -10.59
N GLU A 9 -11.80 10.16 -11.17
CA GLU A 9 -11.90 10.84 -12.46
C GLU A 9 -11.38 12.28 -12.38
N LYS A 10 -11.71 13.02 -11.30
CA LYS A 10 -11.14 14.34 -11.03
C LYS A 10 -9.62 14.28 -10.98
N VAL A 11 -9.05 13.34 -10.22
CA VAL A 11 -7.59 13.12 -10.13
C VAL A 11 -6.99 12.85 -11.50
N ARG A 12 -7.60 11.98 -12.32
CA ARG A 12 -7.13 11.67 -13.68
C ARG A 12 -7.16 12.91 -14.57
N ALA A 13 -8.23 13.69 -14.53
CA ALA A 13 -8.37 14.92 -15.31
C ALA A 13 -7.31 15.96 -14.93
N THR A 14 -7.03 16.11 -13.63
CA THR A 14 -5.95 16.97 -13.13
C THR A 14 -4.59 16.52 -13.63
N ASN A 15 -4.30 15.21 -13.53
CA ASN A 15 -3.03 14.67 -13.96
C ASN A 15 -2.81 14.93 -15.45
N GLN A 16 -3.85 14.76 -16.27
CA GLN A 16 -3.79 15.09 -17.70
C GLN A 16 -3.56 16.59 -17.93
N ARG A 17 -4.29 17.46 -17.22
CA ARG A 17 -4.19 18.92 -17.36
C ARG A 17 -2.79 19.45 -17.08
N TYR A 18 -2.09 18.89 -16.09
CA TYR A 18 -0.76 19.32 -15.65
C TYR A 18 0.37 18.40 -16.13
N VAL A 19 0.07 17.39 -16.96
CA VAL A 19 1.04 16.41 -17.48
C VAL A 19 1.82 15.74 -16.34
N LEU A 20 1.06 15.23 -15.37
CA LEU A 20 1.57 14.55 -14.17
C LEU A 20 1.46 13.03 -14.36
N PRO A 21 2.43 12.26 -13.82
CA PRO A 21 2.37 10.81 -13.84
C PRO A 21 1.34 10.26 -12.83
N ASP A 22 0.90 9.02 -13.04
CA ASP A 22 -0.11 8.35 -12.21
C ASP A 22 0.33 8.06 -10.76
N PHE A 23 1.61 8.21 -10.43
CA PHE A 23 2.15 7.97 -9.09
C PHE A 23 2.22 9.25 -8.23
N ILE A 24 1.69 10.37 -8.71
CA ILE A 24 1.43 11.53 -7.84
C ILE A 24 0.40 11.15 -6.77
N LYS A 25 0.53 11.70 -5.56
CA LYS A 25 -0.49 11.53 -4.51
C LYS A 25 -1.83 12.09 -4.99
N PRO A 26 -2.91 11.30 -4.99
CA PRO A 26 -4.24 11.77 -5.39
C PRO A 26 -4.73 13.00 -4.60
N CYS A 27 -4.43 13.09 -3.29
CA CYS A 27 -4.76 14.26 -2.48
C CYS A 27 -4.05 15.55 -2.94
N VAL A 28 -2.83 15.45 -3.48
CA VAL A 28 -2.13 16.61 -4.05
C VAL A 28 -2.75 17.02 -5.38
N ALA A 29 -3.17 16.05 -6.21
CA ALA A 29 -3.93 16.36 -7.42
C ALA A 29 -5.25 17.09 -7.08
N LEU A 30 -5.98 16.64 -6.06
CA LEU A 30 -7.19 17.34 -5.60
C LEU A 30 -6.90 18.77 -5.09
N MET A 31 -5.79 18.98 -4.37
CA MET A 31 -5.33 20.33 -4.00
C MET A 31 -5.06 21.22 -5.23
N MET A 32 -4.56 20.65 -6.33
CA MET A 32 -4.33 21.37 -7.58
C MET A 32 -5.62 21.70 -8.34
N GLU A 33 -6.73 21.06 -7.99
CA GLU A 33 -8.05 21.42 -8.51
C GLU A 33 -8.68 22.59 -7.78
N GLU A 34 -8.47 22.69 -6.48
CA GLU A 34 -9.05 23.72 -5.64
C GLU A 34 -8.33 25.07 -5.78
N GLY A 35 -9.13 26.13 -5.81
CA GLY A 35 -8.69 27.52 -5.63
C GLY A 35 -9.11 28.02 -4.25
N PHE A 36 -8.33 28.91 -3.67
CA PHE A 36 -8.53 29.36 -2.30
C PHE A 36 -8.80 30.86 -2.23
N GLU A 37 -9.78 31.22 -1.41
CA GLU A 37 -10.21 32.61 -1.18
C GLU A 37 -9.37 33.33 -0.13
N LYS A 38 -9.52 34.66 -0.08
CA LYS A 38 -8.79 35.53 0.85
C LYS A 38 -9.16 35.17 2.27
N GLY A 39 -8.16 35.05 3.14
CA GLY A 39 -8.35 34.80 4.58
C GLY A 39 -8.30 33.34 5.01
N GLN A 40 -8.29 32.38 4.08
CA GLN A 40 -8.18 30.95 4.44
C GLN A 40 -6.80 30.55 4.97
N GLY A 41 -5.73 31.31 4.67
CA GLY A 41 -4.37 31.07 5.21
C GLY A 41 -3.69 29.77 4.76
N LEU A 42 -4.34 28.95 3.91
CA LEU A 42 -3.83 27.65 3.47
C LEU A 42 -3.02 27.69 2.17
N ARG A 43 -3.22 28.72 1.33
CA ARG A 43 -2.59 28.85 0.00
C ARG A 43 -1.08 28.64 0.01
N ASP A 44 -0.40 29.29 0.93
CA ASP A 44 1.05 29.19 1.09
C ASP A 44 1.50 27.77 1.42
N LYS A 45 0.76 27.08 2.29
CA LYS A 45 1.04 25.71 2.72
C LYS A 45 0.74 24.72 1.58
N VAL A 46 -0.34 24.94 0.85
CA VAL A 46 -0.73 24.14 -0.31
C VAL A 46 0.28 24.31 -1.45
N ALA A 47 0.67 25.54 -1.79
CA ALA A 47 1.70 25.81 -2.79
C ALA A 47 3.02 25.10 -2.47
N PHE A 48 3.44 25.15 -1.20
CA PHE A 48 4.65 24.44 -0.74
C PHE A 48 4.50 22.91 -0.80
N THR A 49 3.32 22.39 -0.47
CA THR A 49 3.01 20.96 -0.52
C THR A 49 3.03 20.44 -1.96
N ILE A 50 2.39 21.15 -2.89
CA ILE A 50 2.41 20.88 -4.33
C ILE A 50 3.86 20.94 -4.83
N ALA A 51 4.62 22.00 -4.52
CA ALA A 51 6.03 22.12 -4.91
C ALA A 51 6.89 20.92 -4.47
N THR A 52 6.70 20.48 -3.23
CA THR A 52 7.43 19.35 -2.64
C THR A 52 7.09 18.04 -3.34
N GLU A 53 5.83 17.83 -3.69
CA GLU A 53 5.38 16.65 -4.42
C GLU A 53 5.88 16.65 -5.87
N LEU A 54 5.87 17.80 -6.55
CA LEU A 54 6.41 17.95 -7.91
C LEU A 54 7.91 17.61 -7.96
N ARG A 55 8.68 18.04 -6.96
CA ARG A 55 10.08 17.63 -6.79
C ARG A 55 10.20 16.11 -6.59
N ARG A 56 9.39 15.53 -5.70
CA ARG A 56 9.40 14.08 -5.38
C ARG A 56 9.21 13.23 -6.64
N ILE A 57 8.35 13.68 -7.55
CA ILE A 57 8.08 12.98 -8.82
C ILE A 57 9.05 13.35 -9.95
N GLY A 58 10.14 14.07 -9.65
CA GLY A 58 11.23 14.35 -10.58
C GLY A 58 10.99 15.52 -11.55
N LYS A 59 10.02 16.41 -11.29
CA LYS A 59 9.92 17.66 -12.07
C LYS A 59 11.07 18.59 -11.70
N THR A 60 11.54 19.38 -12.65
CA THR A 60 12.53 20.45 -12.38
C THR A 60 11.86 21.65 -11.74
N SER A 61 12.65 22.53 -11.11
CA SER A 61 12.18 23.77 -10.49
C SER A 61 11.39 24.65 -11.46
N GLU A 62 11.84 24.74 -12.72
CA GLU A 62 11.24 25.59 -13.76
C GLU A 62 9.88 25.04 -14.19
N VAL A 63 9.78 23.70 -14.31
CA VAL A 63 8.51 23.04 -14.64
C VAL A 63 7.53 23.19 -13.48
N ALA A 64 7.99 23.01 -12.24
CA ALA A 64 7.15 23.16 -11.06
C ALA A 64 6.67 24.60 -10.85
N GLU A 65 7.51 25.59 -11.14
CA GLU A 65 7.15 27.01 -11.14
C GLU A 65 6.00 27.28 -12.13
N LYS A 66 6.10 26.82 -13.38
CA LYS A 66 5.03 26.96 -14.38
C LYS A 66 3.71 26.31 -13.93
N ILE A 67 3.79 25.11 -13.36
CA ILE A 67 2.62 24.40 -12.84
C ILE A 67 1.95 25.17 -11.70
N LEU A 68 2.73 25.68 -10.74
CA LEU A 68 2.20 26.48 -9.62
C LEU A 68 1.62 27.81 -10.07
N PHE A 69 2.19 28.48 -11.07
CA PHE A 69 1.60 29.70 -11.63
C PHE A 69 0.23 29.47 -12.22
N ARG A 70 0.07 28.37 -12.95
CA ARG A 70 -1.23 27.97 -13.52
C ARG A 70 -2.23 27.58 -12.43
N TRP A 71 -1.78 26.88 -11.40
CA TRP A 71 -2.64 26.59 -10.24
C TRP A 71 -3.07 27.88 -9.52
N ASP A 72 -2.16 28.84 -9.35
CA ASP A 72 -2.41 30.11 -8.67
C ASP A 72 -3.41 31.03 -9.39
N GLU A 73 -3.69 30.79 -10.68
CA GLU A 73 -4.77 31.49 -11.40
C GLU A 73 -6.16 31.21 -10.81
N LYS A 74 -6.31 30.11 -10.06
CA LYS A 74 -7.53 29.76 -9.35
C LYS A 74 -7.67 30.43 -7.98
N ASN A 75 -6.60 31.04 -7.46
CA ASN A 75 -6.59 31.66 -6.13
C ASN A 75 -7.08 33.11 -6.20
N SER A 76 -7.81 33.51 -5.17
CA SER A 76 -8.34 34.86 -5.02
C SER A 76 -8.02 35.43 -3.62
N PRO A 77 -7.12 36.42 -3.46
CA PRO A 77 -6.17 36.90 -4.47
C PRO A 77 -5.08 35.87 -4.77
N ARG A 78 -4.47 36.00 -5.95
CA ARG A 78 -3.26 35.27 -6.35
C ARG A 78 -2.13 35.46 -5.33
N LEU A 79 -1.29 34.44 -5.13
CA LEU A 79 -0.09 34.52 -4.27
C LEU A 79 0.97 35.46 -4.84
N GLY A 80 1.04 35.54 -6.18
CA GLY A 80 2.00 36.37 -6.88
C GLY A 80 3.37 35.71 -7.05
N PHE A 81 4.16 36.30 -7.93
CA PHE A 81 5.37 35.68 -8.49
C PHE A 81 6.47 35.41 -7.45
N GLY A 82 6.75 36.40 -6.60
CA GLY A 82 7.79 36.28 -5.57
C GLY A 82 7.49 35.17 -4.55
N VAL A 83 6.23 35.02 -4.14
CA VAL A 83 5.82 34.00 -3.17
C VAL A 83 5.98 32.60 -3.77
N ILE A 84 5.51 32.38 -5.01
CA ILE A 84 5.64 31.09 -5.70
C ILE A 84 7.11 30.68 -5.84
N ARG A 85 7.98 31.60 -6.31
CA ARG A 85 9.42 31.34 -6.39
C ARG A 85 10.04 30.97 -5.05
N ASN A 86 9.65 31.65 -3.99
CA ASN A 86 10.14 31.34 -2.65
C ASN A 86 9.69 29.96 -2.16
N LYS A 87 8.45 29.53 -2.49
CA LYS A 87 7.98 28.17 -2.16
C LYS A 87 8.72 27.10 -2.96
N ILE A 88 8.93 27.30 -4.27
CA ILE A 88 9.75 26.42 -5.11
C ILE A 88 11.17 26.31 -4.56
N LYS A 89 11.84 27.44 -4.33
CA LYS A 89 13.20 27.45 -3.77
C LYS A 89 13.27 26.70 -2.44
N SER A 90 12.29 26.91 -1.57
CA SER A 90 12.23 26.22 -0.27
C SER A 90 12.01 24.71 -0.41
N ALA A 91 11.15 24.29 -1.34
CA ALA A 91 10.81 22.88 -1.55
C ALA A 91 11.96 22.12 -2.22
N TYR A 92 12.74 22.77 -3.08
CA TYR A 92 13.88 22.17 -3.79
C TYR A 92 15.19 22.23 -3.03
N ARG A 93 15.35 23.15 -2.07
CA ARG A 93 16.58 23.24 -1.25
C ARG A 93 16.76 22.05 -0.29
N ARG A 94 15.67 21.43 0.18
CA ARG A 94 15.72 20.32 1.13
C ARG A 94 14.81 19.19 0.67
N GLU A 95 15.14 17.97 1.10
CA GLU A 95 14.35 16.79 0.76
C GLU A 95 13.10 16.63 1.64
N TYR A 96 12.26 17.67 1.69
CA TYR A 96 10.98 17.56 2.38
C TYR A 96 10.10 16.49 1.72
N THR A 97 9.39 15.73 2.55
CA THR A 97 8.37 14.77 2.10
C THR A 97 7.21 14.78 3.08
N PHE A 98 6.00 14.99 2.57
CA PHE A 98 4.78 14.90 3.38
C PHE A 98 4.17 13.50 3.28
N GLY A 99 4.05 12.83 4.42
CA GLY A 99 3.38 11.53 4.55
C GLY A 99 1.87 11.66 4.78
N CYS A 100 1.16 10.54 4.78
CA CYS A 100 -0.30 10.48 4.96
C CYS A 100 -0.81 10.93 6.36
N ASN A 101 0.10 11.21 7.30
CA ASN A 101 -0.23 11.74 8.63
C ASN A 101 -0.21 13.28 8.68
N ASN A 102 0.06 13.94 7.55
CA ASN A 102 0.00 15.39 7.48
C ASN A 102 -1.47 15.85 7.43
N GLU A 103 -1.88 16.70 8.39
CA GLU A 103 -3.26 17.18 8.53
C GLU A 103 -3.81 17.81 7.25
N LEU A 104 -2.98 18.62 6.57
CA LEU A 104 -3.37 19.26 5.31
C LEU A 104 -3.58 18.22 4.20
N LEU A 105 -2.76 17.17 4.08
CA LEU A 105 -3.02 16.10 3.13
C LEU A 105 -4.26 15.28 3.49
N GLN A 106 -4.52 15.08 4.80
CA GLN A 106 -5.63 14.27 5.27
C GLN A 106 -6.99 14.86 4.91
N SER A 107 -7.15 16.19 4.94
CA SER A 107 -8.41 16.84 4.51
C SER A 107 -8.76 16.55 3.05
N TYR A 108 -7.78 16.23 2.21
CA TYR A 108 -7.97 15.88 0.79
C TYR A 108 -7.94 14.36 0.55
N CYS A 109 -7.63 13.55 1.56
CA CYS A 109 -7.59 12.09 1.45
C CYS A 109 -8.92 11.41 1.86
N GLN A 110 -9.87 12.13 2.47
CA GLN A 110 -11.04 11.52 3.13
C GLN A 110 -11.89 10.67 2.17
N ASN A 111 -12.00 11.11 0.91
CA ASN A 111 -12.83 10.46 -0.11
C ASN A 111 -12.05 9.47 -1.00
N ILE A 112 -10.77 9.24 -0.69
CA ILE A 112 -9.92 8.31 -1.44
C ILE A 112 -9.62 7.12 -0.53
N ASP A 113 -10.22 5.98 -0.86
CA ASP A 113 -9.84 4.74 -0.19
C ASP A 113 -8.34 4.46 -0.43
N LYS A 114 -7.65 4.11 0.64
CA LYS A 114 -6.21 3.78 0.65
C LYS A 114 -5.87 2.69 -0.37
N GLN A 115 -6.80 1.80 -0.71
CA GLN A 115 -6.61 0.77 -1.73
C GLN A 115 -6.49 1.34 -3.16
N PHE A 116 -7.04 2.52 -3.43
CA PHE A 116 -6.93 3.19 -4.74
C PHE A 116 -5.78 4.20 -4.80
N CYS A 117 -5.19 4.55 -3.66
CA CYS A 117 -4.02 5.44 -3.63
C CYS A 117 -2.74 4.66 -3.98
N ARG A 118 -2.29 4.79 -5.24
CA ARG A 118 -1.05 4.15 -5.74
C ARG A 118 0.16 4.50 -4.87
N TYR A 119 0.34 5.78 -4.53
CA TYR A 119 1.40 6.20 -3.61
C TYR A 119 1.35 5.46 -2.28
N TYR A 120 0.17 5.33 -1.66
CA TYR A 120 0.03 4.63 -0.38
C TYR A 120 0.32 3.14 -0.52
N ARG A 121 -0.14 2.51 -1.60
CA ARG A 121 0.16 1.10 -1.90
C ARG A 121 1.65 0.86 -2.06
N GLU A 122 2.33 1.68 -2.87
CA GLU A 122 3.78 1.56 -3.07
C GLU A 122 4.55 1.92 -1.80
N PHE A 123 4.17 3.00 -1.09
CA PHE A 123 4.79 3.39 0.17
C PHE A 123 4.61 2.34 1.25
N THR A 124 3.43 1.74 1.39
CA THR A 124 3.21 0.64 2.32
C THR A 124 3.98 -0.59 1.88
N GLN A 125 3.99 -0.97 0.60
CA GLN A 125 4.81 -2.08 0.12
C GLN A 125 6.30 -1.84 0.42
N LEU A 126 6.88 -0.70 0.05
CA LEU A 126 8.28 -0.36 0.28
C LEU A 126 8.65 -0.25 1.77
N ASN A 127 7.81 0.39 2.60
CA ASN A 127 8.06 0.42 4.04
C ASN A 127 7.79 -0.90 4.73
N ASN A 128 6.92 -1.74 4.19
CA ASN A 128 6.70 -3.10 4.69
C ASN A 128 7.83 -4.05 4.26
N LEU A 129 8.51 -3.78 3.14
CA LEU A 129 9.73 -4.49 2.74
C LEU A 129 10.89 -4.23 3.73
N GLY A 130 10.94 -3.04 4.34
CA GLY A 130 11.97 -2.66 5.33
C GLY A 130 11.56 -2.75 6.81
N ARG A 131 10.26 -2.73 7.13
CA ARG A 131 9.80 -2.97 8.50
C ARG A 131 10.02 -4.44 8.81
N LYS A 132 10.86 -4.72 9.83
CA LYS A 132 10.75 -5.94 10.63
C LYS A 132 9.27 -6.05 11.01
N THR A 133 8.51 -6.87 10.30
CA THR A 133 7.09 -7.07 10.62
C THR A 133 7.07 -7.65 12.02
N SER A 134 6.75 -6.77 12.97
CA SER A 134 6.80 -7.12 14.36
C SER A 134 5.62 -8.03 14.61
N ASN A 135 5.86 -9.15 15.31
CA ASN A 135 4.79 -10.00 15.85
C ASN A 135 3.75 -9.15 16.63
N ARG A 136 4.11 -7.93 17.05
CA ARG A 136 3.21 -6.95 17.64
C ARG A 136 1.93 -6.72 16.84
N ASP A 137 1.98 -6.61 15.50
CA ASP A 137 0.76 -6.33 14.71
C ASP A 137 -0.21 -7.52 14.74
N PHE A 138 0.32 -8.75 14.73
CA PHE A 138 -0.47 -9.97 14.87
C PHE A 138 -1.26 -9.96 16.18
N TYR A 139 -0.61 -9.64 17.30
CA TYR A 139 -1.26 -9.56 18.61
C TYR A 139 -2.15 -8.34 18.79
N LYS A 140 -1.73 -7.18 18.25
CA LYS A 140 -2.47 -5.92 18.28
C LYS A 140 -3.85 -6.10 17.65
N TYR A 141 -3.93 -6.86 16.56
CA TYR A 141 -5.19 -7.14 15.87
C TYR A 141 -5.99 -8.31 16.47
N GLY A 142 -5.50 -8.97 17.51
CA GLY A 142 -6.23 -10.04 18.21
C GLY A 142 -6.27 -11.38 17.48
N TRP A 143 -5.34 -11.64 16.55
CA TRP A 143 -5.33 -12.88 15.77
C TRP A 143 -5.17 -14.15 16.62
N GLN A 144 -4.51 -14.05 17.78
CA GLN A 144 -4.38 -15.12 18.75
C GLN A 144 -5.72 -15.64 19.31
N GLN A 145 -6.79 -14.84 19.22
CA GLN A 145 -8.14 -15.24 19.65
C GLN A 145 -8.96 -15.86 18.51
N LYS A 146 -8.52 -15.69 17.26
CA LYS A 146 -9.24 -16.14 16.05
C LYS A 146 -8.67 -17.42 15.46
N LEU A 147 -7.39 -17.68 15.71
CA LEU A 147 -6.65 -18.83 15.18
C LEU A 147 -6.48 -19.90 16.26
N SER A 148 -6.51 -21.16 15.86
CA SER A 148 -6.07 -22.28 16.69
C SER A 148 -4.58 -22.17 17.04
N LEU A 149 -4.14 -22.84 18.11
CA LEU A 149 -2.73 -22.86 18.51
C LEU A 149 -1.82 -23.36 17.38
N SER A 150 -2.28 -24.37 16.62
CA SER A 150 -1.55 -24.89 15.47
C SER A 150 -1.39 -23.86 14.35
N GLU A 151 -2.45 -23.11 14.03
CA GLU A 151 -2.38 -22.04 13.02
C GLU A 151 -1.46 -20.89 13.47
N GLN A 152 -1.50 -20.51 14.76
CA GLN A 152 -0.60 -19.51 15.33
C GLN A 152 0.86 -19.96 15.24
N ALA A 153 1.16 -21.19 15.63
CA ALA A 153 2.51 -21.76 15.57
C ALA A 153 3.03 -21.86 14.12
N VAL A 154 2.18 -22.28 13.18
CA VAL A 154 2.51 -22.28 11.74
C VAL A 154 2.75 -20.85 11.24
N TYR A 155 1.96 -19.86 11.65
CA TYR A 155 2.18 -18.48 11.21
C TYR A 155 3.53 -17.94 11.69
N HIS A 156 3.87 -18.17 12.97
CA HIS A 156 5.15 -17.73 13.52
C HIS A 156 6.34 -18.47 12.93
N SER A 157 6.21 -19.76 12.59
CA SER A 157 7.31 -20.48 11.94
C SER A 157 7.65 -19.94 10.56
N LEU A 158 6.67 -19.38 9.81
CA LEU A 158 6.93 -18.69 8.55
C LEU A 158 7.78 -17.42 8.76
N ILE A 159 7.56 -16.70 9.86
CA ILE A 159 8.36 -15.51 10.22
C ILE A 159 9.80 -15.92 10.53
N GLU A 160 9.98 -16.99 11.30
CA GLU A 160 11.30 -17.52 11.61
C GLU A 160 12.00 -18.07 10.35
N LEU A 161 11.24 -18.66 9.43
CA LEU A 161 11.78 -19.15 8.17
C LEU A 161 12.28 -18.01 7.26
N GLU A 162 11.54 -16.90 7.18
CA GLU A 162 12.00 -15.70 6.46
C GLU A 162 13.30 -15.15 7.05
N LYS A 163 13.38 -15.05 8.38
CA LYS A 163 14.60 -14.62 9.09
C LYS A 163 15.77 -15.56 8.82
N LYS A 164 15.55 -16.87 8.95
CA LYS A 164 16.58 -17.91 8.74
C LYS A 164 17.15 -17.85 7.31
N ARG A 165 16.32 -17.48 6.33
CA ARG A 165 16.71 -17.34 4.92
C ARG A 165 17.22 -15.96 4.53
N GLY A 166 17.22 -14.98 5.46
CA GLY A 166 17.64 -13.62 5.17
C GLY A 166 16.76 -12.90 4.13
N VAL A 167 15.50 -13.34 3.96
CA VAL A 167 14.57 -12.75 3.01
C VAL A 167 13.64 -11.75 3.70
N TRP A 168 13.10 -10.79 2.94
CA TRP A 168 12.18 -9.80 3.51
C TRP A 168 10.86 -10.43 3.95
N ALA A 169 10.16 -9.76 4.86
CA ALA A 169 8.83 -10.17 5.31
C ALA A 169 7.82 -10.20 4.15
N GLY A 170 7.08 -11.30 4.00
CA GLY A 170 6.14 -11.46 2.86
C GLY A 170 6.85 -11.82 1.53
N SER A 171 8.12 -12.20 1.58
CA SER A 171 8.79 -12.87 0.45
C SER A 171 8.03 -14.13 0.03
N LEU A 172 8.20 -14.53 -1.23
CA LEU A 172 7.79 -15.86 -1.65
C LEU A 172 8.75 -16.89 -1.03
N LEU A 173 8.21 -17.78 -0.22
CA LEU A 173 8.90 -18.89 0.40
C LEU A 173 8.57 -20.18 -0.34
N PHE A 174 9.61 -20.94 -0.69
CA PHE A 174 9.49 -22.33 -1.12
C PHE A 174 9.86 -23.23 0.05
N ALA A 175 8.86 -23.84 0.71
CA ALA A 175 9.08 -24.61 1.92
C ALA A 175 8.33 -25.94 1.89
N SER A 176 8.94 -26.98 2.46
CA SER A 176 8.27 -28.27 2.65
C SER A 176 7.44 -28.25 3.93
N HIS A 177 6.38 -29.06 4.01
CA HIS A 177 5.64 -29.19 5.28
C HIS A 177 6.51 -29.71 6.42
N ARG A 178 7.53 -30.53 6.11
CA ARG A 178 8.49 -31.05 7.10
C ARG A 178 9.33 -29.94 7.71
N GLU A 179 9.84 -29.03 6.90
CA GLU A 179 10.61 -27.87 7.36
C GLU A 179 9.75 -26.95 8.24
N ILE A 180 8.50 -26.71 7.86
CA ILE A 180 7.56 -25.91 8.65
C ILE A 180 7.22 -26.63 9.96
N ALA A 181 7.03 -27.95 9.95
CA ALA A 181 6.79 -28.78 11.14
C ALA A 181 7.96 -28.71 12.12
N GLU A 182 9.19 -28.83 11.63
CA GLU A 182 10.41 -28.76 12.44
C GLU A 182 10.54 -27.42 13.16
N ILE A 183 10.25 -26.29 12.47
CA ILE A 183 10.34 -24.96 13.06
C ILE A 183 9.15 -24.66 13.99
N SER A 184 7.93 -25.11 13.64
CA SER A 184 6.71 -24.81 14.41
C SER A 184 6.49 -25.72 15.61
N GLY A 185 7.11 -26.91 15.65
CA GLY A 185 6.77 -27.97 16.60
C GLY A 185 5.39 -28.60 16.36
N VAL A 186 4.68 -28.22 15.30
CA VAL A 186 3.36 -28.76 14.95
C VAL A 186 3.53 -30.06 14.18
N SER A 187 2.64 -31.04 14.42
CA SER A 187 2.68 -32.32 13.71
C SER A 187 2.63 -32.13 12.18
N LEU A 188 3.38 -32.94 11.45
CA LEU A 188 3.46 -32.89 9.98
C LEU A 188 2.07 -32.95 9.32
N ASN A 189 1.19 -33.81 9.84
CA ASN A 189 -0.18 -34.01 9.33
C ASN A 189 -1.10 -32.80 9.56
N THR A 190 -0.69 -31.87 10.44
CA THR A 190 -1.46 -30.67 10.78
C THR A 190 -1.01 -29.44 9.98
N ILE A 191 0.21 -29.43 9.42
CA ILE A 191 0.76 -28.28 8.69
C ILE A 191 -0.11 -27.85 7.53
N GLY A 192 -0.51 -28.80 6.67
CA GLY A 192 -1.39 -28.48 5.53
C GLY A 192 -2.72 -27.86 5.96
N LYS A 193 -3.31 -28.34 7.07
CA LYS A 193 -4.54 -27.76 7.64
C LYS A 193 -4.30 -26.36 8.19
N GLY A 194 -3.18 -26.14 8.89
CA GLY A 194 -2.79 -24.84 9.42
C GLY A 194 -2.57 -23.80 8.33
N LEU A 195 -1.85 -24.14 7.25
CA LEU A 195 -1.63 -23.25 6.10
C LEU A 195 -2.94 -22.91 5.37
N SER A 196 -3.81 -23.90 5.16
CA SER A 196 -5.14 -23.66 4.59
C SER A 196 -6.00 -22.76 5.48
N GLY A 197 -5.95 -22.94 6.80
CA GLY A 197 -6.60 -22.09 7.78
C GLY A 197 -6.12 -20.63 7.73
N LEU A 198 -4.80 -20.40 7.73
CA LEU A 198 -4.22 -19.06 7.57
C LEU A 198 -4.61 -18.41 6.23
N THR A 199 -4.75 -19.20 5.17
CA THR A 199 -5.20 -18.72 3.85
C THR A 199 -6.66 -18.28 3.88
N LYS A 200 -7.53 -19.01 4.58
CA LYS A 200 -8.94 -18.64 4.81
C LYS A 200 -9.06 -17.26 5.46
N TYR A 201 -8.16 -16.93 6.39
CA TYR A 201 -8.10 -15.62 7.05
C TYR A 201 -7.31 -14.56 6.29
N ARG A 202 -6.81 -14.89 5.08
CA ARG A 202 -5.97 -13.99 4.26
C ARG A 202 -4.74 -13.48 5.00
N LEU A 203 -4.16 -14.31 5.85
CA LEU A 203 -2.88 -14.03 6.49
C LEU A 203 -1.70 -14.45 5.59
N ILE A 204 -1.93 -15.41 4.70
CA ILE A 204 -0.97 -15.89 3.73
C ILE A 204 -1.65 -16.18 2.38
N THR A 205 -0.83 -16.29 1.34
CA THR A 205 -1.11 -17.03 0.11
C THR A 205 -0.38 -18.36 0.19
N TYR A 206 -1.05 -19.44 -0.21
CA TYR A 206 -0.52 -20.80 -0.10
C TYR A 206 -0.94 -21.62 -1.31
N LYS A 207 0.06 -22.19 -1.99
CA LYS A 207 -0.12 -23.20 -3.02
C LYS A 207 0.58 -24.47 -2.54
N PRO A 208 -0.18 -25.56 -2.27
CA PRO A 208 0.41 -26.80 -1.79
C PRO A 208 1.41 -27.34 -2.82
N GLY A 209 2.55 -27.81 -2.31
CA GLY A 209 3.50 -28.57 -3.10
C GLY A 209 2.98 -29.97 -3.45
N GLU A 210 3.65 -30.63 -4.38
CA GLU A 210 3.33 -31.99 -4.79
C GLU A 210 4.27 -32.99 -4.08
N PRO A 211 3.74 -33.94 -3.30
CA PRO A 211 4.54 -34.94 -2.60
C PRO A 211 4.75 -36.22 -3.44
N TYR A 212 4.88 -36.11 -4.76
CA TYR A 212 5.08 -37.29 -5.59
C TYR A 212 6.49 -37.87 -5.38
N ARG A 213 6.60 -39.21 -5.33
CA ARG A 213 7.89 -39.90 -5.16
C ARG A 213 8.94 -39.52 -6.22
N TRP A 214 8.48 -39.19 -7.44
CA TRP A 214 9.30 -38.86 -8.59
C TRP A 214 9.47 -37.35 -8.80
N ARG A 215 8.76 -36.51 -8.03
CA ARG A 215 8.83 -35.05 -8.12
C ARG A 215 8.42 -34.42 -6.80
N VAL A 216 9.40 -33.86 -6.10
CA VAL A 216 9.15 -33.09 -4.87
C VAL A 216 9.08 -31.62 -5.25
N VAL A 217 7.87 -31.08 -5.32
CA VAL A 217 7.65 -29.64 -5.51
C VAL A 217 7.40 -29.04 -4.12
N ALA A 218 8.23 -28.07 -3.72
CA ALA A 218 8.03 -27.35 -2.47
C ALA A 218 6.72 -26.54 -2.51
N SER A 219 6.10 -26.31 -1.35
CA SER A 219 4.94 -25.43 -1.29
C SER A 219 5.37 -23.98 -1.51
N GLU A 220 4.56 -23.23 -2.26
CA GLU A 220 4.74 -21.79 -2.43
C GLU A 220 3.91 -21.07 -1.38
N ILE A 221 4.56 -20.27 -0.53
CA ILE A 221 3.93 -19.59 0.60
C ILE A 221 4.38 -18.13 0.61
N ARG A 222 3.45 -17.18 0.73
CA ARG A 222 3.79 -15.77 0.96
C ARG A 222 2.87 -15.19 2.02
N ARG A 223 3.44 -14.57 3.06
CA ARG A 223 2.66 -13.83 4.06
C ARG A 223 2.08 -12.55 3.46
N ILE A 224 0.84 -12.21 3.82
CA ILE A 224 0.19 -10.96 3.41
C ILE A 224 0.60 -9.86 4.37
N ILE A 225 1.34 -8.87 3.85
CA ILE A 225 1.83 -7.71 4.60
C ILE A 225 1.27 -6.43 3.95
N PRO A 226 0.69 -5.48 4.72
CA PRO A 226 0.53 -5.51 6.18
C PRO A 226 -0.47 -6.59 6.63
N ILE A 227 -0.36 -7.03 7.89
CA ILE A 227 -1.28 -8.02 8.45
C ILE A 227 -2.70 -7.42 8.43
N PRO A 228 -3.70 -8.07 7.83
CA PRO A 228 -5.06 -7.55 7.78
C PRO A 228 -5.72 -7.56 9.17
N GLU A 229 -6.73 -6.71 9.37
CA GLU A 229 -7.57 -6.72 10.57
C GLU A 229 -8.66 -7.82 10.45
N PRO A 230 -9.00 -8.55 11.52
CA PRO A 230 -9.95 -9.68 11.48
C PRO A 230 -11.36 -9.33 10.99
N ASN A 231 -11.72 -8.05 10.95
CA ASN A 231 -13.07 -7.55 10.67
C ASN A 231 -13.11 -6.52 9.53
N SER A 232 -12.09 -6.43 8.66
CA SER A 232 -12.20 -5.54 7.50
C SER A 232 -13.37 -6.01 6.65
N LYS A 233 -14.50 -5.27 6.72
CA LYS A 233 -15.75 -5.52 5.99
C LYS A 233 -15.47 -5.45 4.49
N SER A 234 -15.02 -6.54 3.93
CA SER A 234 -15.15 -6.90 2.53
C SER A 234 -14.67 -8.33 2.46
N ILE A 235 -15.52 -9.24 1.95
CA ILE A 235 -15.24 -10.23 0.90
C ILE A 235 -16.55 -10.99 0.68
N ASN A 236 -17.38 -10.42 -0.20
CA ASN A 236 -18.25 -11.23 -1.01
C ASN A 236 -17.37 -12.00 -2.01
N SER A 237 -17.34 -13.34 -1.84
CA SER A 237 -17.44 -14.40 -2.86
C SER A 237 -16.71 -14.38 -4.23
N GLU A 238 -15.93 -13.37 -4.64
CA GLU A 238 -15.43 -13.36 -6.04
C GLU A 238 -14.17 -14.18 -6.33
N THR A 239 -13.45 -14.67 -5.32
CA THR A 239 -12.16 -15.38 -5.57
C THR A 239 -12.28 -16.88 -5.89
N HIS A 240 -13.51 -17.42 -5.98
CA HIS A 240 -13.72 -18.84 -6.33
C HIS A 240 -13.98 -19.13 -7.82
N LYS A 241 -13.94 -18.12 -8.71
CA LYS A 241 -14.21 -18.32 -10.16
C LYS A 241 -13.00 -18.61 -11.05
N LEU A 242 -11.76 -18.65 -10.54
CA LEU A 242 -10.55 -18.82 -11.37
C LEU A 242 -9.86 -20.19 -11.34
N VAL A 243 -10.47 -21.24 -10.74
CA VAL A 243 -9.87 -22.59 -10.68
C VAL A 243 -10.76 -23.69 -11.28
N LYS A 244 -11.90 -23.35 -11.92
CA LYS A 244 -12.81 -24.35 -12.52
C LYS A 244 -12.83 -24.38 -14.06
N SER A 245 -11.82 -23.86 -14.74
CA SER A 245 -11.78 -23.83 -16.21
C SER A 245 -10.57 -24.56 -16.82
N GLU A 246 -10.09 -25.68 -16.25
CA GLU A 246 -9.07 -26.53 -16.91
C GLU A 246 -9.24 -28.04 -16.62
N THR A 247 -10.47 -28.55 -16.57
CA THR A 247 -10.72 -30.00 -16.66
C THR A 247 -11.87 -30.26 -17.61
N GLY A 248 -11.57 -30.32 -18.90
CA GLY A 248 -12.53 -30.64 -19.93
C GLY A 248 -11.90 -30.61 -21.32
N LYS A 249 -11.12 -31.65 -21.64
CA LYS A 249 -10.95 -32.30 -22.96
C LYS A 249 -9.65 -33.11 -22.97
N GLY A 250 -9.78 -34.40 -23.27
CA GLY A 250 -8.69 -35.39 -23.36
C GLY A 250 -9.16 -36.73 -22.82
#